data_AF-A0A2N0QHW5-F1
#
_entry.id   AF-A0A2N0QHW5-F1
#
_cell.length_a   1.000
_cell.length_b   1.000
_cell.length_c   1.000
_cell.angle_alpha   90.00
_cell.angle_beta   90.00
_cell.angle_gamma   90.00
#
_symmetry.space_group_name_H-M   'P 1'
#
loop_
_entity.id
_entity.type
_entity.pdbx_description
1 polymer ?
#
loop_
_entity_poly.entity_id
_entity_poly.type
_entity_poly.pdbx_seq_one_letter_code
_entity_poly.pdbx_strand_id
1 'polypeptide(L)'
;QAFKSQIQAHYPNKIRELDDSSEWIKLWNAVHLIMLEYFQNHKSSYVRKIKDAIYIYLNLFSCKLDQFARPEEVRNWKKSEKVIKARHDLWHKMNDDPDSPYTIESILQKVFIEEKLKNKDNIKFGVTVAWMFLDLTYDQIEILSSKVQERMNQWDSNPIIQDW
;
A
#
# COMPACT_ATOMS: atom_id res chain seq x y z
N GLN A 1 -1.03 -11.29 -15.78
CA GLN A 1 -0.84 -11.38 -17.25
C GLN A 1 0.38 -10.59 -17.74
N ALA A 2 0.56 -9.30 -17.36
CA ALA A 2 1.66 -8.46 -17.86
C ALA A 2 3.09 -9.03 -17.69
N PHE A 3 3.43 -9.59 -16.53
CA PHE A 3 4.77 -10.15 -16.28
C PHE A 3 5.10 -11.39 -17.13
N LYS A 4 4.12 -12.29 -17.33
CA LYS A 4 4.26 -13.46 -18.22
C LYS A 4 4.55 -13.01 -19.65
N SER A 5 3.77 -12.04 -20.13
CA SER A 5 3.95 -11.47 -21.48
C SER A 5 5.30 -10.77 -21.65
N GLN A 6 5.83 -10.11 -20.62
CA GLN A 6 7.15 -9.46 -20.66
C GLN A 6 8.31 -10.47 -20.77
N ILE A 7 8.26 -11.57 -20.01
CA ILE A 7 9.28 -12.63 -20.09
C ILE A 7 9.17 -13.38 -21.43
N GLN A 8 7.95 -13.64 -21.91
CA GLN A 8 7.70 -14.21 -23.25
C GLN A 8 8.25 -13.33 -24.37
N ALA A 9 8.16 -12.00 -24.23
CA ALA A 9 8.72 -11.06 -25.18
C ALA A 9 10.26 -11.02 -25.15
N HIS A 10 10.88 -11.16 -23.98
CA HIS A 10 12.35 -11.10 -23.84
C HIS A 10 13.05 -12.42 -24.18
N TYR A 11 12.41 -13.57 -23.97
CA TYR A 11 13.03 -14.89 -24.18
C TYR A 11 12.14 -15.86 -24.97
N PRO A 12 11.72 -15.50 -26.21
CA PRO A 12 10.72 -16.25 -26.96
C PRO A 12 11.16 -17.67 -27.31
N ASN A 13 12.44 -17.89 -27.63
CA ASN A 13 12.97 -19.19 -28.04
C ASN A 13 13.07 -20.18 -26.87
N LYS A 14 13.55 -19.71 -25.70
CA LYS A 14 13.57 -20.55 -24.48
C LYS A 14 12.17 -20.94 -24.03
N ILE A 15 11.19 -20.02 -24.15
CA ILE A 15 9.81 -20.36 -23.80
C ILE A 15 9.21 -21.37 -24.79
N ARG A 16 9.50 -21.26 -26.09
CA ARG A 16 9.08 -22.26 -27.09
C ARG A 16 9.57 -23.67 -26.78
N GLU A 17 10.83 -23.82 -26.36
CA GLU A 17 11.40 -25.12 -25.96
C GLU A 17 10.74 -25.72 -24.72
N LEU A 18 10.10 -24.88 -23.90
CA LEU A 18 9.54 -25.28 -22.61
C LEU A 18 8.01 -25.45 -22.64
N ASP A 19 7.31 -24.77 -23.56
CA ASP A 19 5.84 -24.78 -23.73
C ASP A 19 5.29 -26.15 -24.17
N ASP A 20 6.13 -27.00 -24.78
CA ASP A 20 5.74 -28.33 -25.26
C ASP A 20 5.58 -29.38 -24.14
N SER A 21 5.85 -29.03 -22.87
CA SER A 21 5.72 -29.95 -21.73
C SER A 21 4.64 -29.52 -20.73
N SER A 22 3.70 -30.44 -20.44
CA SER A 22 2.64 -30.24 -19.43
C SER A 22 3.19 -29.98 -18.01
N GLU A 23 4.43 -30.36 -17.76
CA GLU A 23 5.15 -30.17 -16.50
C GLU A 23 5.62 -28.71 -16.33
N TRP A 24 5.95 -28.02 -17.43
CA TRP A 24 6.38 -26.64 -17.35
C TRP A 24 5.24 -25.67 -17.03
N ILE A 25 4.04 -25.93 -17.54
CA ILE A 25 2.83 -25.18 -17.16
C ILE A 25 2.58 -25.32 -15.65
N LYS A 26 2.76 -26.52 -15.08
CA LYS A 26 2.63 -26.77 -13.65
C LYS A 26 3.70 -26.02 -12.85
N LEU A 27 4.96 -26.06 -13.28
CA LEU A 27 6.04 -25.32 -12.64
C LEU A 27 5.81 -23.81 -12.70
N TRP A 28 5.40 -23.29 -13.86
CA TRP A 28 5.10 -21.87 -14.03
C TRP A 28 3.98 -21.42 -13.11
N ASN A 29 2.90 -22.19 -13.01
CA ASN A 29 1.81 -21.88 -12.10
C ASN A 29 2.27 -21.91 -10.63
N ALA A 30 3.12 -22.88 -10.24
CA ALA A 30 3.68 -22.95 -8.90
C ALA A 30 4.60 -21.75 -8.59
N VAL A 31 5.53 -21.41 -9.49
CA VAL A 31 6.42 -20.24 -9.35
C VAL A 31 5.62 -18.95 -9.32
N HIS A 32 4.57 -18.84 -10.15
CA HIS A 32 3.69 -17.69 -10.16
C HIS A 32 2.92 -17.54 -8.83
N LEU A 33 2.39 -18.64 -8.28
CA LEU A 33 1.71 -18.63 -6.98
C LEU A 33 2.67 -18.27 -5.83
N ILE A 34 3.88 -18.84 -5.81
CA ILE A 34 4.91 -18.52 -4.81
C ILE A 34 5.33 -17.06 -4.91
N MET A 35 5.58 -16.56 -6.12
CA MET A 35 5.91 -15.15 -6.35
C MET A 35 4.75 -14.25 -5.94
N LEU A 36 3.50 -14.60 -6.31
CA LEU A 36 2.32 -13.84 -5.94
C LEU A 36 2.16 -13.77 -4.43
N GLU A 37 2.29 -14.89 -3.73
CA GLU A 37 2.24 -14.99 -2.27
C GLU A 37 3.37 -14.19 -1.63
N TYR A 38 4.60 -14.29 -2.14
CA TYR A 38 5.73 -13.48 -1.69
C TYR A 38 5.48 -11.98 -1.85
N PHE A 39 4.98 -11.54 -3.01
CA PHE A 39 4.64 -10.14 -3.25
C PHE A 39 3.46 -9.66 -2.40
N GLN A 40 2.44 -10.49 -2.22
CA GLN A 40 1.29 -10.19 -1.35
C GLN A 40 1.71 -10.07 0.11
N ASN A 41 2.50 -11.02 0.61
CA ASN A 41 3.02 -11.00 1.99
C ASN A 41 3.95 -9.80 2.20
N HIS A 42 4.79 -9.47 1.22
CA HIS A 42 5.65 -8.29 1.28
C HIS A 42 4.83 -6.99 1.27
N LYS A 43 3.75 -6.88 0.49
CA LYS A 43 2.82 -5.72 0.51
C LYS A 43 2.02 -5.63 1.80
N SER A 44 1.47 -6.74 2.32
CA SER A 44 0.74 -6.78 3.59
C SER A 44 1.65 -6.39 4.77
N SER A 45 2.93 -6.75 4.72
CA SER A 45 3.94 -6.28 5.67
C SER A 45 4.09 -4.76 5.67
N TYR A 46 4.14 -4.12 4.49
CA TYR A 46 4.15 -2.65 4.42
C TYR A 46 2.85 -2.02 4.91
N VAL A 47 1.68 -2.60 4.57
CA VAL A 47 0.40 -2.12 5.09
C VAL A 47 0.44 -2.01 6.60
N ARG A 48 0.90 -3.07 7.28
CA ARG A 48 1.05 -3.09 8.74
C ARG A 48 2.03 -2.02 9.23
N LYS A 49 3.21 -1.93 8.62
CA LYS A 49 4.23 -0.92 8.97
C LYS A 49 3.71 0.51 8.83
N ILE A 50 2.95 0.79 7.78
CA ILE A 50 2.33 2.11 7.53
C ILE A 50 1.28 2.41 8.60
N LYS A 51 0.39 1.46 8.90
CA LYS A 51 -0.61 1.60 9.97
C LYS A 51 0.06 1.89 11.32
N ASP A 52 1.09 1.12 11.67
CA ASP A 52 1.83 1.32 12.92
C ASP A 52 2.53 2.69 12.94
N ALA A 53 3.16 3.11 11.85
CA ALA A 53 3.76 4.45 11.73
C ALA A 53 2.72 5.57 11.88
N ILE A 54 1.52 5.41 11.30
CA ILE A 54 0.42 6.36 11.47
C ILE A 54 -0.04 6.45 12.93
N TYR A 55 -0.17 5.30 13.62
CA TYR A 55 -0.48 5.29 15.05
C TYR A 55 0.55 6.07 15.87
N ILE A 56 1.83 5.96 15.49
CA ILE A 56 2.94 6.66 16.15
C ILE A 56 2.90 8.17 15.87
N TYR A 57 2.99 8.56 14.59
CA TYR A 57 3.18 9.94 14.18
C TYR A 57 1.98 10.84 14.46
N LEU A 58 0.77 10.29 14.40
CA LEU A 58 -0.46 11.04 14.66
C LEU A 58 -0.98 10.85 16.09
N ASN A 59 -0.17 10.26 16.98
CA ASN A 59 -0.50 10.04 18.38
C ASN A 59 -1.84 9.32 18.60
N LEU A 60 -2.14 8.32 17.76
CA LEU A 60 -3.39 7.56 17.80
C LEU A 60 -3.29 6.27 18.63
N PHE A 61 -2.16 6.00 19.29
CA PHE A 61 -1.99 4.77 20.08
C PHE A 61 -3.03 4.59 21.18
N SER A 62 -3.44 5.70 21.82
CA SER A 62 -4.45 5.68 22.88
C SER A 62 -5.83 5.19 22.40
N CYS A 63 -6.06 5.18 21.09
CA CYS A 63 -7.26 4.64 20.47
C CYS A 63 -6.91 3.59 19.41
N LYS A 64 -5.84 2.81 19.57
CA LYS A 64 -5.51 1.76 18.59
C LYS A 64 -6.67 0.77 18.43
N LEU A 65 -7.04 0.45 17.18
CA LEU A 65 -8.09 -0.51 16.88
C LEU A 65 -7.62 -1.94 17.17
N ASP A 66 -8.52 -2.76 17.70
CA ASP A 66 -8.30 -4.20 17.79
C ASP A 66 -8.17 -4.81 16.39
N GLN A 67 -7.33 -5.83 16.25
CA GLN A 67 -7.11 -6.50 14.95
C GLN A 67 -8.36 -7.24 14.45
N PHE A 68 -9.30 -7.55 15.33
CA PHE A 68 -10.58 -8.20 15.06
C PHE A 68 -11.77 -7.23 15.14
N ALA A 69 -11.50 -5.91 15.13
CA ALA A 69 -12.55 -4.89 15.18
C ALA A 69 -13.56 -5.08 14.04
N ARG A 70 -14.84 -5.05 14.40
CA ARG A 70 -15.97 -5.15 13.48
C ARG A 70 -16.09 -3.87 12.65
N PRO A 71 -16.75 -3.92 11.47
CA PRO A 71 -16.88 -2.74 10.63
C PRO A 71 -17.51 -1.52 11.30
N GLU A 72 -18.45 -1.74 12.23
CA GLU A 72 -19.06 -0.64 13.00
C GLU A 72 -18.06 0.04 13.95
N GLU A 73 -17.21 -0.73 14.63
CA GLU A 73 -16.16 -0.21 15.51
C GLU A 73 -15.13 0.59 14.71
N VAL A 74 -14.75 0.09 13.53
CA VAL A 74 -13.87 0.82 12.60
C VAL A 74 -14.51 2.14 12.18
N ARG A 75 -15.80 2.14 11.78
CA ARG A 75 -16.50 3.39 11.40
C ARG A 75 -16.57 4.37 12.57
N ASN A 76 -16.90 3.91 13.77
CA ASN A 76 -16.99 4.77 14.95
C ASN A 76 -15.61 5.34 15.34
N TRP A 77 -14.56 4.53 15.27
CA TRP A 77 -13.19 4.97 15.47
C TRP A 77 -12.80 6.07 14.47
N LYS A 78 -13.09 5.89 13.18
CA LYS A 78 -12.79 6.88 12.14
C LYS A 78 -13.58 8.19 12.28
N LYS A 79 -14.75 8.15 12.93
CA LYS A 79 -15.56 9.33 13.26
C LYS A 79 -15.11 10.05 14.52
N SER A 80 -14.19 9.47 15.30
CA SER A 80 -13.69 10.14 16.50
C SER A 80 -12.91 11.42 16.15
N GLU A 81 -13.02 12.43 17.00
CA GLU A 81 -12.34 13.72 16.81
C GLU A 81 -10.82 13.56 16.61
N LYS A 82 -10.20 12.65 17.38
CA LYS A 82 -8.77 12.33 17.25
C LYS A 82 -8.41 11.86 15.85
N VAL A 83 -9.21 10.96 15.26
CA VAL A 83 -8.92 10.40 13.93
C VAL A 83 -9.26 11.38 12.83
N ILE A 84 -10.33 12.17 12.98
CA ILE A 84 -10.65 13.26 12.05
C ILE A 84 -9.51 14.28 12.01
N LYS A 85 -8.99 14.68 13.17
CA LYS A 85 -7.83 15.56 13.27
C LYS A 85 -6.59 14.94 12.65
N ALA A 86 -6.26 13.69 13.00
CA ALA A 86 -5.13 12.98 12.41
C ALA A 86 -5.21 12.92 10.87
N ARG A 87 -6.39 12.69 10.31
CA ARG A 87 -6.60 12.71 8.85
C ARG A 87 -6.32 14.08 8.24
N HIS A 88 -6.68 15.16 8.93
CA HIS A 88 -6.34 16.52 8.51
C HIS A 88 -4.81 16.75 8.59
N ASP A 89 -4.21 16.38 9.71
CA ASP A 89 -2.78 16.60 10.02
C ASP A 89 -1.83 15.74 9.16
N LEU A 90 -2.33 14.66 8.54
CA LEU A 90 -1.56 13.78 7.67
C LEU A 90 -0.85 14.53 6.52
N TRP A 91 -1.48 15.60 6.01
CA TRP A 91 -0.98 16.42 4.91
C TRP A 91 -0.36 17.74 5.38
N HIS A 92 -0.17 17.93 6.69
CA HIS A 92 0.48 19.12 7.23
C HIS A 92 1.98 18.92 7.31
N LYS A 93 2.73 20.03 7.30
CA LYS A 93 4.16 20.03 7.64
C LYS A 93 4.33 19.78 9.13
N MET A 94 5.37 19.05 9.50
CA MET A 94 5.57 18.64 10.89
C MET A 94 6.02 19.80 11.80
N ASN A 95 6.53 20.90 11.25
CA ASN A 95 7.04 22.08 11.95
C ASN A 95 6.61 23.38 11.24
N ASP A 96 6.79 24.56 11.85
CA ASP A 96 6.62 25.89 11.22
C ASP A 96 7.74 26.23 10.19
N ASP A 97 8.53 25.24 9.80
CA ASP A 97 9.59 25.37 8.80
C ASP A 97 9.02 25.15 7.39
N PRO A 98 9.14 26.12 6.46
CA PRO A 98 8.69 25.96 5.08
C PRO A 98 9.42 24.84 4.33
N ASP A 99 10.56 24.36 4.81
CA ASP A 99 11.28 23.23 4.19
C ASP A 99 11.00 21.89 4.89
N SER A 100 10.19 21.88 5.96
CA SER A 100 9.81 20.64 6.64
C SER A 100 9.01 19.73 5.69
N PRO A 101 9.31 18.42 5.66
CA PRO A 101 8.51 17.46 4.92
C PRO A 101 7.10 17.38 5.51
N TYR A 102 6.17 16.93 4.68
CA TYR A 102 4.82 16.60 5.12
C TYR A 102 4.84 15.39 6.08
N THR A 103 3.86 15.32 6.99
CA THR A 103 3.71 14.19 7.92
C THR A 103 3.65 12.85 7.18
N ILE A 104 2.92 12.78 6.07
CA ILE A 104 2.87 11.57 5.23
C ILE A 104 4.26 11.19 4.71
N GLU A 105 5.08 12.14 4.27
CA GLU A 105 6.41 11.86 3.76
C GLU A 105 7.31 11.25 4.85
N SER A 106 7.24 11.81 6.05
CA SER A 106 8.00 11.32 7.21
C SER A 106 7.57 9.92 7.65
N ILE A 107 6.28 9.62 7.55
CA ILE A 107 5.76 8.26 7.74
C ILE A 107 6.37 7.32 6.70
N LEU A 108 6.38 7.70 5.42
CA LEU A 108 6.91 6.85 4.34
C LEU A 108 8.43 6.64 4.44
N GLN A 109 9.20 7.66 4.84
CA GLN A 109 10.64 7.56 5.11
C GLN A 109 10.98 6.57 6.22
N LYS A 110 10.10 6.38 7.22
CA LYS A 110 10.28 5.36 8.27
C LYS A 110 9.92 3.95 7.82
N VAL A 111 9.00 3.84 6.86
CA VAL A 111 8.49 2.55 6.37
C VAL A 111 9.40 1.96 5.29
N PHE A 112 9.84 2.80 4.36
CA PHE A 112 10.64 2.39 3.22
C PHE A 112 12.12 2.70 3.44
N ILE A 113 12.98 1.77 3.02
CA ILE A 113 14.39 2.09 2.79
C ILE A 113 14.49 3.11 1.66
N GLU A 114 15.54 3.93 1.64
CA GLU A 114 15.72 5.03 0.69
C GLU A 114 15.51 4.62 -0.78
N GLU A 115 16.08 3.48 -1.20
CA GLU A 115 15.91 2.92 -2.55
C GLU A 115 14.45 2.64 -2.91
N LYS A 116 13.66 2.14 -1.94
CA LYS A 116 12.23 1.87 -2.14
C LYS A 116 11.41 3.14 -2.15
N LEU A 117 11.82 4.17 -1.40
CA LEU A 117 11.15 5.46 -1.37
C LEU A 117 11.30 6.22 -2.69
N LYS A 118 12.42 6.04 -3.41
CA LYS A 118 12.62 6.64 -4.75
C LYS A 118 11.67 6.09 -5.83
N ASN A 119 11.01 4.96 -5.57
CA ASN A 119 10.05 4.36 -6.49
C ASN A 119 8.67 5.00 -6.32
N LYS A 120 8.18 5.69 -7.37
CA LYS A 120 6.87 6.35 -7.39
C LYS A 120 5.70 5.41 -7.07
N ASP A 121 5.73 4.14 -7.49
CA ASP A 121 4.68 3.17 -7.18
C ASP A 121 4.63 2.83 -5.68
N ASN A 122 5.78 2.80 -5.01
CA ASN A 122 5.85 2.57 -3.56
C ASN A 122 5.34 3.78 -2.78
N ILE A 123 5.68 5.00 -3.21
CA ILE A 123 5.11 6.23 -2.65
C ILE A 123 3.59 6.17 -2.81
N LYS A 124 3.09 6.00 -4.04
CA LYS A 124 1.66 5.92 -4.36
C LYS A 124 0.95 4.85 -3.54
N PHE A 125 1.55 3.67 -3.39
CA PHE A 125 1.06 2.61 -2.52
C PHE A 125 0.96 3.06 -1.07
N GLY A 126 2.03 3.64 -0.53
CA GLY A 126 2.10 4.09 0.86
C GLY A 126 1.06 5.16 1.18
N VAL A 127 0.95 6.16 0.30
CA VAL A 127 -0.07 7.22 0.39
C VAL A 127 -1.48 6.62 0.31
N THR A 128 -1.72 5.64 -0.59
CA THR A 128 -3.03 4.98 -0.73
C THR A 128 -3.41 4.23 0.55
N VAL A 129 -2.47 3.49 1.14
CA VAL A 129 -2.70 2.77 2.41
C VAL A 129 -3.02 3.77 3.53
N ALA A 130 -2.24 4.84 3.66
CA ALA A 130 -2.46 5.85 4.70
C ALA A 130 -3.84 6.50 4.57
N TRP A 131 -4.22 6.84 3.34
CA TRP A 131 -5.53 7.39 3.04
C TRP A 131 -6.66 6.41 3.36
N MET A 132 -6.59 5.18 2.83
CA MET A 132 -7.58 4.12 3.11
C MET A 132 -7.73 3.84 4.61
N PHE A 133 -6.62 3.87 5.33
CA PHE A 133 -6.62 3.59 6.76
C PHE A 133 -7.40 4.62 7.57
N LEU A 134 -7.39 5.89 7.18
CA LEU A 134 -8.11 6.97 7.87
C LEU A 134 -9.44 7.37 7.19
N ASP A 135 -9.72 6.84 5.99
CA ASP A 135 -10.91 7.17 5.19
C ASP A 135 -12.19 6.51 5.74
N LEU A 136 -13.22 7.32 5.99
CA LEU A 136 -14.52 6.89 6.50
C LEU A 136 -15.25 5.89 5.58
N THR A 137 -14.95 5.88 4.28
CA THR A 137 -15.58 4.98 3.31
C THR A 137 -15.00 3.57 3.32
N TYR A 138 -13.87 3.36 4.01
CA TYR A 138 -13.25 2.05 4.15
C TYR A 138 -13.47 1.53 5.57
N ASP A 139 -14.44 0.65 5.79
CA ASP A 139 -14.84 0.20 7.13
C ASP A 139 -14.21 -1.12 7.56
N GLN A 140 -13.23 -1.64 6.81
CA GLN A 140 -12.54 -2.87 7.16
C GLN A 140 -11.23 -2.58 7.93
N ILE A 141 -10.94 -3.38 8.95
CA ILE A 141 -9.69 -3.29 9.71
C ILE A 141 -8.47 -3.73 8.87
N GLU A 142 -8.68 -4.76 8.06
CA GLU A 142 -7.70 -5.27 7.11
C GLU A 142 -7.72 -4.44 5.83
N ILE A 143 -6.54 -4.03 5.38
CA ILE A 143 -6.35 -3.36 4.10
C ILE A 143 -5.69 -4.35 3.15
N LEU A 144 -6.50 -4.95 2.30
CA LEU A 144 -6.03 -5.95 1.34
C LEU A 144 -5.20 -5.29 0.24
N SER A 145 -4.06 -5.89 -0.09
CA SER A 145 -3.17 -5.40 -1.16
C SER A 145 -3.89 -5.25 -2.51
N SER A 146 -4.88 -6.10 -2.79
CA SER A 146 -5.72 -6.00 -3.99
C SER A 146 -6.59 -4.74 -4.00
N LYS A 147 -7.16 -4.37 -2.84
CA LYS A 147 -7.96 -3.14 -2.68
C LYS A 147 -7.11 -1.88 -2.76
N VAL A 148 -5.89 -1.93 -2.24
CA VAL A 148 -4.92 -0.83 -2.44
C VAL A 148 -4.62 -0.66 -3.93
N GLN A 149 -4.35 -1.75 -4.65
CA GLN A 149 -4.09 -1.69 -6.08
C GLN A 149 -5.30 -1.15 -6.88
N GLU A 150 -6.51 -1.59 -6.54
CA GLU A 150 -7.75 -1.08 -7.14
C GLU A 150 -7.85 0.45 -6.97
N ARG A 151 -7.62 0.96 -5.75
CA ARG A 151 -7.62 2.40 -5.48
C ARG A 151 -6.47 3.13 -6.20
N MET A 152 -5.26 2.58 -6.20
CA MET A 152 -4.13 3.16 -6.93
C MET A 152 -4.41 3.31 -8.44
N ASN A 153 -5.09 2.35 -9.06
CA ASN A 153 -5.44 2.44 -10.48
C ASN A 153 -6.45 3.57 -10.75
N GLN A 154 -7.29 3.92 -9.78
CA GLN A 154 -8.22 5.07 -9.86
C GLN A 154 -7.48 6.41 -9.67
N TRP A 155 -6.28 6.40 -9.10
CA TRP A 155 -5.50 7.61 -8.86
C TRP A 155 -4.84 8.16 -10.12
N ASP A 156 -4.61 7.33 -11.15
CA ASP A 156 -4.06 7.81 -12.44
C ASP A 156 -5.03 8.75 -13.18
N SER A 157 -6.29 8.79 -12.75
CA SER A 157 -7.33 9.72 -13.19
C SER A 157 -7.57 10.91 -12.24
N ASN A 158 -6.81 11.06 -11.13
CA ASN A 158 -7.07 12.09 -10.10
C ASN A 158 -5.99 13.20 -10.09
N PRO A 159 -6.35 14.47 -10.37
CA PRO A 159 -5.39 15.56 -10.53
C PRO A 159 -4.69 16.02 -9.23
N ILE A 160 -5.23 15.71 -8.04
CA ILE A 160 -4.63 16.11 -6.74
C ILE A 160 -3.21 15.54 -6.54
N ILE A 161 -2.86 14.50 -7.29
CA ILE A 161 -1.60 13.75 -7.16
C ILE A 161 -0.61 14.06 -8.29
N GLN A 162 -1.07 14.66 -9.38
CA GLN A 162 -0.16 15.10 -10.46
C GLN A 162 0.75 16.25 -10.02
N ASP A 163 0.37 16.96 -8.95
CA ASP A 163 1.11 18.08 -8.37
C ASP A 163 2.10 17.66 -7.25
N TRP A 164 2.26 16.35 -6.99
CA TRP A 164 3.28 15.79 -6.07
C TRP A 164 4.46 15.16 -6.81
#